data_AF-A0A517LL27-F1
#
_entry.id   AF-A0A517LL27-F1
#
_cell.length_a   1.000
_cell.length_b   1.000
_cell.length_c   1.000
_cell.angle_alpha   90.00
_cell.angle_beta   90.00
_cell.angle_gamma   90.00
#
_symmetry.space_group_name_H-M   'P 1'
#
loop_
_entity.id
_entity.type
_entity.pdbx_description
1 polymer ?
#
loop_
_entity_poly.entity_id
_entity_poly.type
_entity_poly.pdbx_seq_one_letter_code
_entity_poly.pdbx_strand_id
1 'polypeptide(L)'
;MFLSDSPIINCFKFLQNCHIRYPDIKHIADTLTGPAISKFTLTTMASFTPTSWADGPFPLIPTPFGGRDVSNEHGSHLLAQQMSLLHNCILRVLNAIYNQAPHVKSKKDVKAFLQLAKLWHDELVQHHQVEEQFFFPKIEEITGVMNFMAQSVDQHQSFATGVAALFNYSIMTSINDYRATDLQNIIHSFGENLQTHLHDEIHALLSLEKYNSTALCKAWEDTHQYVLKTCDNKVQLPMLLGSMDRTYGLTPSSNGVAPTLEISWYMYYLVEYWFSRKYKASWKFLPCNTWGMPRDLPAMAMKEEEKEGSEKGSLRRFMVVRKKDSLVSEV
;
A
#
# COMPACT_ATOMS: atom_id res chain seq x y z
N MET A 1 -20.26 -34.70 19.72
CA MET A 1 -19.47 -34.14 20.84
C MET A 1 -18.33 -33.37 20.19
N PHE A 2 -18.32 -32.05 20.35
CA PHE A 2 -17.62 -31.09 19.49
C PHE A 2 -16.09 -31.25 19.52
N LEU A 3 -15.47 -31.28 18.32
CA LEU A 3 -14.04 -31.08 18.11
C LEU A 3 -13.80 -29.62 17.72
N SER A 4 -12.95 -28.96 18.50
CA SER A 4 -12.48 -27.59 18.29
C SER A 4 -11.15 -27.62 17.55
N ASP A 5 -11.14 -27.27 16.27
CA ASP A 5 -9.91 -26.96 15.53
C ASP A 5 -10.16 -25.73 14.66
N SER A 6 -9.81 -24.55 15.20
CA SER A 6 -9.75 -23.31 14.45
C SER A 6 -8.34 -22.72 14.58
N PRO A 7 -7.63 -22.43 13.46
CA PRO A 7 -6.26 -21.91 13.46
C PRO A 7 -6.10 -20.53 14.11
N ILE A 8 -7.20 -19.87 14.48
CA ILE A 8 -7.21 -18.60 15.21
C ILE A 8 -6.72 -18.78 16.66
N ILE A 9 -6.92 -19.95 17.28
CA ILE A 9 -6.53 -20.20 18.68
C ILE A 9 -5.01 -20.37 18.84
N ASN A 10 -4.30 -20.79 17.79
CA ASN A 10 -2.84 -20.89 17.82
C ASN A 10 -2.13 -19.53 17.76
N CYS A 11 -2.82 -18.48 17.28
CA CYS A 11 -2.30 -17.12 17.27
C CYS A 11 -2.23 -16.50 18.69
N PHE A 12 -3.11 -16.92 19.61
CA PHE A 12 -3.08 -16.46 21.00
C PHE A 12 -2.03 -17.15 21.87
N LYS A 13 -1.70 -18.42 21.59
CA LYS A 13 -0.72 -19.19 22.39
C LYS A 13 0.74 -18.82 22.11
N PHE A 14 1.06 -18.29 20.93
CA PHE A 14 2.42 -17.82 20.63
C PHE A 14 2.71 -16.45 21.28
N LEU A 15 1.71 -15.58 21.42
CA LEU A 15 1.82 -14.28 22.10
C LEU A 15 2.07 -14.39 23.62
N GLN A 16 1.80 -15.56 24.23
CA GLN A 16 2.10 -15.80 25.66
C GLN A 16 3.49 -16.38 25.93
N ASN A 17 4.17 -16.95 24.92
CA ASN A 17 5.46 -17.62 25.10
C ASN A 17 6.66 -16.76 24.66
N CYS A 18 6.46 -15.67 23.93
CA CYS A 18 7.48 -14.66 23.73
C CYS A 18 7.50 -13.73 24.96
N HIS A 19 8.55 -13.80 25.78
CA HIS A 19 8.83 -12.86 26.87
C HIS A 19 9.17 -11.45 26.35
N ILE A 20 8.22 -10.78 25.70
CA ILE A 20 8.30 -9.35 25.38
C ILE A 20 7.70 -8.60 26.57
N ARG A 21 8.55 -8.16 27.50
CA ARG A 21 8.16 -7.14 28.49
C ARG A 21 8.24 -5.78 27.80
N TYR A 22 7.09 -5.21 27.46
CA TYR A 22 6.99 -3.79 27.11
C TYR A 22 7.25 -2.94 28.36
N PRO A 23 8.16 -1.95 28.33
CA PRO A 23 8.28 -0.98 29.41
C PRO A 23 7.10 0.01 29.38
N ASP A 24 6.59 0.35 30.57
CA ASP A 24 5.54 1.36 30.80
C ASP A 24 5.92 2.72 30.18
N ILE A 25 5.25 3.09 29.08
CA ILE A 25 5.44 4.37 28.40
C ILE A 25 4.56 5.43 29.07
N LYS A 26 5.05 6.00 30.18
CA LYS A 26 4.45 7.18 30.83
C LYS A 26 5.36 8.42 30.85
N HIS A 27 6.45 8.43 30.07
CA HIS A 27 7.42 9.54 30.11
C HIS A 27 7.86 10.12 28.77
N ILE A 28 7.24 9.75 27.64
CA ILE A 28 7.58 10.31 26.32
C ILE A 28 6.57 11.41 25.92
N ALA A 29 6.35 12.37 26.81
CA ALA A 29 5.49 13.53 26.54
C ALA A 29 6.20 14.88 26.71
N ASP A 30 7.44 14.92 27.18
CA ASP A 30 8.02 16.16 27.72
C ASP A 30 9.23 16.74 26.94
N THR A 31 9.51 16.33 25.69
CA THR A 31 10.75 16.78 25.01
C THR A 31 10.58 17.32 23.60
N LEU A 32 9.54 18.13 23.35
CA LEU A 32 9.46 18.93 22.12
C LEU A 32 8.94 20.36 22.41
N THR A 33 9.79 21.22 22.98
CA THR A 33 9.58 22.68 22.97
C THR A 33 10.91 23.44 22.78
N GLY A 34 11.03 24.23 21.71
CA GLY A 34 12.07 25.27 21.58
C GLY A 34 12.35 25.75 20.13
N PRO A 35 12.59 27.05 19.86
CA PRO A 35 12.24 27.69 18.57
C PRO A 35 13.41 28.32 17.77
N ALA A 36 13.06 28.78 16.54
CA ALA A 36 13.58 29.94 15.78
C ALA A 36 14.44 29.70 14.50
N ILE A 37 13.73 29.65 13.36
CA ILE A 37 13.82 30.51 12.15
C ILE A 37 15.12 31.31 11.89
N SER A 38 15.71 31.14 10.69
CA SER A 38 16.20 32.26 9.86
C SER A 38 16.35 31.91 8.36
N LYS A 39 15.50 32.56 7.56
CA LYS A 39 15.66 33.15 6.20
C LYS A 39 16.79 32.66 5.28
N PHE A 40 16.39 32.17 4.10
CA PHE A 40 17.13 32.35 2.84
C PHE A 40 16.17 32.69 1.70
N THR A 41 16.55 33.68 0.90
CA THR A 41 15.73 34.36 -0.11
C THR A 41 15.75 33.61 -1.45
N LEU A 42 14.60 33.59 -2.12
CA LEU A 42 14.33 32.99 -3.43
C LEU A 42 15.32 33.44 -4.52
N THR A 43 15.77 32.48 -5.32
CA THR A 43 16.09 32.70 -6.73
C THR A 43 15.45 31.59 -7.54
N THR A 44 14.72 32.01 -8.58
CA THR A 44 13.75 31.28 -9.38
C THR A 44 14.28 29.99 -9.98
N MET A 45 13.75 28.85 -9.51
CA MET A 45 13.69 27.60 -10.26
C MET A 45 12.24 27.43 -10.73
N ALA A 46 12.08 27.03 -11.99
CA ALA A 46 10.79 26.75 -12.61
C ALA A 46 9.90 25.95 -11.67
N SER A 47 8.65 26.40 -11.51
CA SER A 47 7.64 25.76 -10.67
C SER A 47 7.50 24.30 -11.05
N PHE A 48 8.02 23.41 -10.21
CA PHE A 48 7.61 22.01 -10.20
C PHE A 48 6.15 22.00 -9.73
N THR A 49 5.20 21.93 -10.65
CA THR A 49 3.84 21.55 -10.27
C THR A 49 3.92 20.08 -9.85
N PRO A 50 3.72 19.73 -8.56
CA PRO A 50 3.70 18.34 -8.15
C PRO A 50 2.59 17.66 -8.94
N THR A 51 2.93 16.70 -9.78
CA THR A 51 1.94 15.87 -10.47
C THR A 51 1.03 15.27 -9.39
N SER A 52 -0.28 15.44 -9.57
CA SER A 52 -1.36 15.18 -8.59
C SER A 52 -1.61 13.69 -8.29
N TRP A 53 -0.55 12.88 -8.31
CA TRP A 53 -0.56 11.43 -8.31
C TRP A 53 0.37 10.86 -7.22
N ALA A 54 0.10 9.64 -6.79
CA ALA A 54 0.82 8.81 -5.83
C ALA A 54 2.29 8.37 -6.15
N ASP A 55 3.07 9.18 -6.87
CA ASP A 55 4.50 8.90 -7.12
C ASP A 55 5.43 9.55 -6.06
N GLY A 56 4.87 10.34 -5.15
CA GLY A 56 5.54 10.89 -3.97
C GLY A 56 4.58 11.02 -2.78
N PRO A 57 5.06 11.36 -1.57
CA PRO A 57 6.38 11.92 -1.29
C PRO A 57 7.53 10.91 -1.25
N PHE A 58 7.27 9.60 -1.17
CA PHE A 58 8.30 8.57 -1.20
C PHE A 58 8.52 8.13 -2.64
N PRO A 59 9.65 8.48 -3.28
CA PRO A 59 9.88 8.20 -4.69
C PRO A 59 9.83 6.71 -5.00
N LEU A 60 9.28 6.39 -6.16
CA LEU A 60 9.24 5.04 -6.69
C LEU A 60 10.61 4.56 -7.13
N ILE A 61 10.79 3.25 -7.13
CA ILE A 61 11.97 2.57 -7.64
C ILE A 61 11.98 2.67 -9.16
N PRO A 62 13.07 3.18 -9.78
CA PRO A 62 13.25 3.08 -11.23
C PRO A 62 13.27 1.61 -11.64
N THR A 63 12.41 1.22 -12.58
CA THR A 63 12.33 -0.19 -12.99
C THR A 63 13.67 -0.64 -13.56
N PRO A 64 14.27 -1.72 -13.03
CA PRO A 64 15.53 -2.27 -13.55
C PRO A 64 15.49 -2.47 -15.06
N PHE A 65 16.63 -2.23 -15.70
CA PHE A 65 16.83 -2.39 -17.15
C PHE A 65 15.94 -1.49 -18.01
N GLY A 66 15.47 -0.36 -17.48
CA GLY A 66 14.62 0.58 -18.23
C GLY A 66 13.28 -0.02 -18.62
N GLY A 67 12.79 -0.99 -17.84
CA GLY A 67 11.49 -1.62 -18.05
C GLY A 67 11.36 -2.48 -19.30
N ARG A 68 12.48 -2.81 -19.96
CA ARG A 68 12.47 -3.81 -21.04
C ARG A 68 12.13 -5.19 -20.48
N ASP A 69 11.62 -6.06 -21.33
CA ASP A 69 11.36 -7.45 -20.97
C ASP A 69 12.68 -8.18 -20.64
N VAL A 70 12.71 -8.81 -19.46
CA VAL A 70 13.84 -9.62 -18.96
C VAL A 70 13.43 -11.08 -18.65
N SER A 71 12.24 -11.50 -19.10
CA SER A 71 11.69 -12.85 -18.85
C SER A 71 12.60 -13.99 -19.33
N ASN A 72 13.40 -13.74 -20.38
CA ASN A 72 14.34 -14.70 -20.96
C ASN A 72 15.80 -14.48 -20.50
N GLU A 73 16.04 -13.63 -19.52
CA GLU A 73 17.38 -13.34 -19.00
C GLU A 73 17.73 -14.16 -17.76
N HIS A 74 18.83 -13.77 -17.10
CA HIS A 74 19.22 -14.36 -15.83
C HIS A 74 18.12 -14.17 -14.77
N GLY A 75 17.87 -15.19 -13.95
CA GLY A 75 16.80 -15.17 -12.95
C GLY A 75 16.91 -13.98 -11.99
N SER A 76 18.10 -13.56 -11.61
CA SER A 76 18.30 -12.34 -10.80
C SER A 76 17.69 -11.08 -11.42
N HIS A 77 17.71 -10.95 -12.76
CA HIS A 77 17.12 -9.81 -13.46
C HIS A 77 15.60 -9.84 -13.38
N LEU A 78 15.01 -11.03 -13.57
CA LEU A 78 13.58 -11.25 -13.40
C LEU A 78 13.15 -10.95 -11.96
N LEU A 79 13.82 -11.51 -10.96
CA LEU A 79 13.54 -11.27 -9.54
C LEU A 79 13.60 -9.78 -9.19
N ALA A 80 14.68 -9.10 -9.56
CA ALA A 80 14.86 -7.68 -9.29
C ALA A 80 13.78 -6.82 -9.97
N GLN A 81 13.43 -7.12 -11.23
CA GLN A 81 12.38 -6.38 -11.92
C GLN A 81 11.01 -6.64 -11.28
N GLN A 82 10.63 -7.90 -11.07
CA GLN A 82 9.32 -8.24 -10.48
C GLN A 82 9.17 -7.69 -9.06
N MET A 83 10.22 -7.76 -8.23
CA MET A 83 10.21 -7.20 -6.89
C MET A 83 10.09 -5.67 -6.92
N SER A 84 10.81 -4.98 -7.81
CA SER A 84 10.67 -3.51 -7.95
C SER A 84 9.25 -3.07 -8.32
N LEU A 85 8.53 -3.85 -9.13
CA LEU A 85 7.14 -3.59 -9.49
C LEU A 85 6.20 -3.79 -8.29
N LEU A 86 6.43 -4.83 -7.49
CA LEU A 86 5.68 -5.08 -6.25
C LEU A 86 5.93 -3.97 -5.21
N HIS A 87 7.18 -3.58 -5.00
CA HIS A 87 7.56 -2.50 -4.10
C HIS A 87 6.96 -1.16 -4.53
N ASN A 88 6.93 -0.88 -5.83
CA ASN A 88 6.25 0.30 -6.36
C ASN A 88 4.74 0.29 -6.09
N CYS A 89 4.09 -0.88 -6.06
CA CYS A 89 2.70 -0.99 -5.62
C CYS A 89 2.55 -0.60 -4.14
N ILE A 90 3.43 -1.10 -3.27
CA ILE A 90 3.46 -0.75 -1.84
C ILE A 90 3.62 0.76 -1.64
N LEU A 91 4.62 1.37 -2.28
CA LEU A 91 4.91 2.80 -2.20
C LEU A 91 3.75 3.64 -2.73
N ARG A 92 3.15 3.24 -3.86
CA ARG A 92 2.01 3.98 -4.43
C ARG A 92 0.80 3.99 -3.52
N VAL A 93 0.47 2.89 -2.86
CA VAL A 93 -0.65 2.91 -1.90
C VAL A 93 -0.32 3.80 -0.70
N LEU A 94 0.92 3.75 -0.18
CA LEU A 94 1.36 4.62 0.92
C LEU A 94 1.29 6.11 0.53
N ASN A 95 1.82 6.46 -0.64
CA ASN A 95 1.75 7.80 -1.22
C ASN A 95 0.30 8.25 -1.43
N ALA A 96 -0.57 7.36 -1.91
CA ALA A 96 -1.99 7.65 -2.09
C ALA A 96 -2.68 7.93 -0.75
N ILE A 97 -2.37 7.17 0.31
CA ILE A 97 -2.86 7.44 1.66
C ILE A 97 -2.33 8.79 2.16
N TYR A 98 -1.05 9.07 1.99
CA TYR A 98 -0.45 10.33 2.42
C TYR A 98 -1.10 11.55 1.73
N ASN A 99 -1.24 11.50 0.40
CA ASN A 99 -1.73 12.61 -0.42
C ASN A 99 -3.24 12.83 -0.27
N GLN A 100 -4.03 11.77 -0.12
CA GLN A 100 -5.48 11.90 0.01
C GLN A 100 -5.93 12.27 1.43
N ALA A 101 -5.10 12.04 2.46
CA ALA A 101 -5.47 12.25 3.85
C ALA A 101 -6.15 13.61 4.13
N PRO A 102 -5.66 14.77 3.60
CA PRO A 102 -6.28 16.08 3.83
C PRO A 102 -7.64 16.29 3.14
N HIS A 103 -7.96 15.44 2.16
CA HIS A 103 -9.15 15.57 1.32
C HIS A 103 -10.30 14.66 1.77
N VAL A 104 -10.06 13.75 2.71
CA VAL A 104 -11.08 12.84 3.26
C VAL A 104 -11.88 13.54 4.35
N LYS A 105 -13.10 13.99 4.02
CA LYS A 105 -13.94 14.79 4.95
C LYS A 105 -15.22 14.11 5.40
N SER A 106 -15.84 13.27 4.57
CA SER A 106 -17.12 12.65 4.95
C SER A 106 -16.89 11.53 5.97
N LYS A 107 -17.83 11.34 6.90
CA LYS A 107 -17.75 10.29 7.93
C LYS A 107 -17.59 8.89 7.34
N LYS A 108 -18.27 8.63 6.22
CA LYS A 108 -18.21 7.35 5.50
C LYS A 108 -16.83 7.14 4.88
N ASP A 109 -16.25 8.20 4.35
CA ASP A 109 -14.95 8.16 3.69
C ASP A 109 -13.83 8.01 4.68
N VAL A 110 -13.88 8.70 5.82
CA VAL A 110 -12.93 8.51 6.93
C VAL A 110 -12.87 7.04 7.35
N LYS A 111 -14.02 6.39 7.55
CA LYS A 111 -14.06 4.97 7.92
C LYS A 111 -13.41 4.08 6.85
N ALA A 112 -13.77 4.29 5.58
CA ALA A 112 -13.23 3.51 4.48
C ALA A 112 -11.73 3.76 4.24
N PHE A 113 -11.26 4.97 4.54
CA PHE A 113 -9.88 5.40 4.41
C PHE A 113 -8.98 4.83 5.51
N LEU A 114 -9.43 4.88 6.78
CA LEU A 114 -8.77 4.18 7.89
C LEU A 114 -8.71 2.67 7.63
N GLN A 115 -9.78 2.10 7.06
CA GLN A 115 -9.76 0.70 6.63
C GLN A 115 -8.71 0.43 5.55
N LEU A 116 -8.50 1.34 4.58
CA LEU A 116 -7.42 1.20 3.59
C LEU A 116 -6.04 1.23 4.25
N ALA A 117 -5.80 2.17 5.17
CA ALA A 117 -4.54 2.26 5.90
C ALA A 117 -4.23 0.97 6.68
N LYS A 118 -5.24 0.39 7.33
CA LYS A 118 -5.12 -0.91 7.99
C LYS A 118 -4.75 -2.02 7.00
N LEU A 119 -5.45 -2.10 5.86
CA LEU A 119 -5.20 -3.13 4.86
C LEU A 119 -3.79 -3.00 4.26
N TRP A 120 -3.31 -1.78 4.04
CA TRP A 120 -1.95 -1.54 3.56
C TRP A 120 -0.91 -2.04 4.56
N HIS A 121 -1.12 -1.77 5.85
CA HIS A 121 -0.29 -2.33 6.91
C HIS A 121 -0.27 -3.86 6.87
N ASP A 122 -1.45 -4.48 6.82
CA ASP A 122 -1.57 -5.95 6.83
C ASP A 122 -0.83 -6.56 5.63
N GLU A 123 -0.96 -5.97 4.43
CA GLU A 123 -0.26 -6.44 3.23
C GLU A 123 1.25 -6.25 3.31
N LEU A 124 1.75 -5.13 3.87
CA LEU A 124 3.18 -4.92 4.07
C LEU A 124 3.77 -5.97 5.03
N VAL A 125 3.08 -6.22 6.16
CA VAL A 125 3.51 -7.25 7.12
C VAL A 125 3.47 -8.64 6.48
N GLN A 126 2.44 -8.94 5.70
CA GLN A 126 2.32 -10.22 5.00
C GLN A 126 3.42 -10.42 3.95
N HIS A 127 3.79 -9.36 3.22
CA HIS A 127 4.88 -9.36 2.25
C HIS A 127 6.22 -9.71 2.93
N HIS A 128 6.62 -8.97 3.98
CA HIS A 128 7.87 -9.26 4.68
C HIS A 128 7.86 -10.64 5.39
N GLN A 129 6.70 -11.09 5.87
CA GLN A 129 6.59 -12.45 6.43
C GLN A 129 6.83 -13.54 5.38
N VAL A 130 6.30 -13.38 4.17
CA VAL A 130 6.56 -14.31 3.07
C VAL A 130 8.04 -14.30 2.70
N GLU A 131 8.67 -13.14 2.71
CA GLU A 131 10.10 -13.02 2.47
C GLU A 131 10.92 -13.78 3.49
N GLU A 132 10.77 -13.44 4.77
CA GLU A 132 11.57 -14.02 5.84
C GLU A 132 11.31 -15.52 6.05
N GLN A 133 10.07 -15.98 5.88
CA GLN A 133 9.69 -17.36 6.19
C GLN A 133 9.77 -18.30 5.00
N PHE A 134 9.83 -17.78 3.77
CA PHE A 134 9.75 -18.61 2.56
C PHE A 134 10.77 -18.23 1.49
N PHE A 135 10.80 -16.96 1.06
CA PHE A 135 11.64 -16.57 -0.07
C PHE A 135 13.12 -16.47 0.28
N PHE A 136 13.49 -15.77 1.36
CA PHE A 136 14.87 -15.62 1.81
C PHE A 136 15.53 -16.97 2.14
N PRO A 137 14.86 -17.92 2.85
CA PRO A 137 15.41 -19.26 3.03
C PRO A 137 15.73 -19.99 1.72
N LYS A 138 14.91 -19.83 0.67
CA LYS A 138 15.20 -20.39 -0.65
C LYS A 138 16.43 -19.74 -1.29
N ILE A 139 16.61 -18.42 -1.12
CA ILE A 139 17.81 -17.73 -1.58
C ILE A 139 19.06 -18.27 -0.88
N GLU A 140 19.00 -18.51 0.44
CA GLU A 140 20.12 -19.12 1.17
C GLU A 140 20.44 -20.53 0.69
N GLU A 141 19.42 -21.36 0.43
CA GLU A 141 19.60 -22.70 -0.14
C GLU A 141 20.29 -22.65 -1.52
N ILE A 142 19.88 -21.72 -2.39
CA ILE A 142 20.42 -21.58 -3.74
C ILE A 142 21.86 -21.04 -3.72
N THR A 143 22.14 -20.09 -2.84
CA THR A 143 23.44 -19.42 -2.77
C THR A 143 24.46 -20.20 -1.93
N GLY A 144 24.00 -21.03 -0.99
CA GLY A 144 24.83 -21.64 0.05
C GLY A 144 25.37 -20.63 1.08
N VAL A 145 24.87 -19.39 1.06
CA VAL A 145 25.32 -18.31 1.95
C VAL A 145 24.26 -18.09 3.02
N MET A 146 24.60 -18.45 4.26
CA MET A 146 23.74 -18.21 5.41
C MET A 146 23.54 -16.71 5.63
N ASN A 147 22.32 -16.31 5.98
CA ASN A 147 21.94 -14.92 6.26
C ASN A 147 22.19 -13.98 5.06
N PHE A 148 22.07 -14.48 3.82
CA PHE A 148 22.33 -13.68 2.61
C PHE A 148 21.50 -12.38 2.57
N MET A 149 20.25 -12.45 3.03
CA MET A 149 19.30 -11.32 3.06
C MET A 149 19.21 -10.62 4.44
N ALA A 150 20.22 -10.78 5.33
CA ALA A 150 20.15 -10.22 6.68
C ALA A 150 19.96 -8.70 6.73
N GLN A 151 20.55 -7.96 5.77
CA GLN A 151 20.34 -6.51 5.68
C GLN A 151 18.86 -6.16 5.50
N SER A 152 18.12 -6.88 4.63
CA SER A 152 16.68 -6.68 4.45
C SER A 152 15.92 -6.93 5.75
N VAL A 153 16.26 -8.00 6.48
CA VAL A 153 15.65 -8.33 7.78
C VAL A 153 15.91 -7.26 8.84
N ASP A 154 17.15 -6.77 8.95
CA ASP A 154 17.50 -5.69 9.88
C ASP A 154 16.75 -4.40 9.53
N GLN A 155 16.61 -4.12 8.24
CA GLN A 155 15.86 -2.97 7.75
C GLN A 155 14.36 -3.09 8.04
N HIS A 156 13.75 -4.27 7.97
CA HIS A 156 12.36 -4.48 8.39
C HIS A 156 12.11 -3.99 9.83
N GLN A 157 13.05 -4.27 10.73
CA GLN A 157 12.97 -3.84 12.13
C GLN A 157 13.09 -2.31 12.28
N SER A 158 13.86 -1.66 11.40
CA SER A 158 14.12 -0.22 11.47
C SER A 158 12.88 0.67 11.30
N PHE A 159 11.84 0.18 10.61
CA PHE A 159 10.58 0.89 10.39
C PHE A 159 9.38 0.26 11.11
N ALA A 160 9.55 -0.89 11.77
CA ALA A 160 8.47 -1.65 12.41
C ALA A 160 7.66 -0.83 13.43
N THR A 161 8.31 0.04 14.20
CA THR A 161 7.63 0.89 15.20
C THR A 161 6.65 1.86 14.55
N GLY A 162 7.03 2.54 13.47
CA GLY A 162 6.14 3.48 12.79
C GLY A 162 5.03 2.76 11.99
N VAL A 163 5.34 1.60 11.42
CA VAL A 163 4.33 0.73 10.78
C VAL A 163 3.28 0.27 11.80
N ALA A 164 3.69 -0.12 13.01
CA ALA A 164 2.77 -0.45 14.11
C ALA A 164 1.94 0.76 14.57
N ALA A 165 2.52 1.98 14.57
CA ALA A 165 1.78 3.20 14.87
C ALA A 165 0.67 3.47 13.83
N LEU A 166 0.94 3.22 12.55
CA LEU A 166 -0.07 3.34 11.49
C LEU A 166 -1.23 2.36 11.71
N PHE A 167 -0.92 1.11 12.05
CA PHE A 167 -1.93 0.11 12.38
C PHE A 167 -2.80 0.56 13.55
N ASN A 168 -2.19 0.97 14.66
CA ASN A 168 -2.91 1.42 15.85
C ASN A 168 -3.81 2.63 15.52
N TYR A 169 -3.29 3.62 14.79
CA TYR A 169 -4.09 4.76 14.35
C TYR A 169 -5.26 4.32 13.47
N SER A 170 -5.07 3.36 12.56
CA SER A 170 -6.11 2.88 11.65
C SER A 170 -7.28 2.17 12.35
N ILE A 171 -7.04 1.54 13.52
CA ILE A 171 -8.08 0.77 14.24
C ILE A 171 -8.63 1.49 15.48
N MET A 172 -7.85 2.38 16.09
CA MET A 172 -8.23 3.07 17.33
C MET A 172 -8.89 4.44 17.08
N THR A 173 -8.62 5.07 15.93
CA THR A 173 -9.12 6.41 15.64
C THR A 173 -10.61 6.38 15.31
N SER A 174 -11.39 7.18 16.05
CA SER A 174 -12.80 7.36 15.73
C SER A 174 -12.95 8.29 14.53
N ILE A 175 -14.11 8.21 13.86
CA ILE A 175 -14.41 9.07 12.71
C ILE A 175 -14.30 10.57 13.05
N ASN A 176 -14.64 10.96 14.28
CA ASN A 176 -14.60 12.36 14.70
C ASN A 176 -13.19 12.81 15.11
N ASP A 177 -12.31 11.86 15.44
CA ASP A 177 -10.94 12.13 15.90
C ASP A 177 -9.93 12.04 14.75
N TYR A 178 -10.37 11.67 13.55
CA TYR A 178 -9.51 11.59 12.38
C TYR A 178 -8.90 12.95 12.06
N ARG A 179 -7.56 12.97 12.00
CA ARG A 179 -6.75 14.12 11.62
C ARG A 179 -5.77 13.71 10.54
N ALA A 180 -5.87 14.37 9.39
CA ALA A 180 -4.95 14.14 8.28
C ALA A 180 -3.48 14.33 8.68
N THR A 181 -3.21 15.35 9.50
CA THR A 181 -1.87 15.65 10.02
C THR A 181 -1.26 14.50 10.80
N ASP A 182 -2.07 13.82 11.61
CA ASP A 182 -1.59 12.77 12.51
C ASP A 182 -1.21 11.54 11.68
N LEU A 183 -2.05 11.18 10.72
CA LEU A 183 -1.76 10.11 9.76
C LEU A 183 -0.50 10.40 8.93
N GLN A 184 -0.36 11.63 8.42
CA GLN A 184 0.82 12.04 7.65
C GLN A 184 2.10 12.01 8.49
N ASN A 185 2.04 12.49 9.74
CA ASN A 185 3.19 12.45 10.67
C ASN A 185 3.60 11.01 11.00
N ILE A 186 2.63 10.10 11.20
CA ILE A 186 2.90 8.68 11.40
C ILE A 186 3.60 8.09 10.17
N ILE A 187 3.09 8.35 8.97
CA ILE A 187 3.70 7.88 7.72
C ILE A 187 5.12 8.43 7.57
N HIS A 188 5.33 9.71 7.85
CA HIS A 188 6.65 10.34 7.81
C HIS A 188 7.65 9.71 8.79
N SER A 189 7.19 9.17 9.93
CA SER A 189 8.06 8.55 10.93
C SER A 189 8.78 7.28 10.46
N PHE A 190 8.29 6.63 9.38
CA PHE A 190 8.86 5.38 8.89
C PHE A 190 9.09 5.33 7.37
N GLY A 191 8.45 6.22 6.60
CA GLY A 191 8.39 6.11 5.15
C GLY A 191 9.76 6.20 4.45
N GLU A 192 10.69 7.00 4.94
CA GLU A 192 12.06 7.08 4.38
C GLU A 192 12.85 5.78 4.59
N ASN A 193 12.76 5.17 5.78
CA ASN A 193 13.41 3.89 6.08
C ASN A 193 12.80 2.76 5.25
N LEU A 194 11.46 2.74 5.13
CA LEU A 194 10.77 1.78 4.26
C LEU A 194 11.21 1.96 2.80
N GLN A 195 11.23 3.19 2.28
CA GLN A 195 11.66 3.46 0.91
C GLN A 195 13.10 2.98 0.69
N THR A 196 14.01 3.26 1.62
CA THR A 196 15.42 2.82 1.54
C THR A 196 15.51 1.31 1.45
N HIS A 197 14.82 0.60 2.35
CA HIS A 197 14.76 -0.86 2.35
C HIS A 197 14.29 -1.42 0.99
N LEU A 198 13.17 -0.89 0.49
CA LEU A 198 12.59 -1.35 -0.77
C LEU A 198 13.52 -1.13 -1.97
N HIS A 199 14.45 -0.15 -1.92
CA HIS A 199 15.47 0.05 -2.94
C HIS A 199 16.68 -0.87 -2.76
N ASP A 200 17.20 -0.96 -1.53
CA ASP A 200 18.39 -1.75 -1.19
C ASP A 200 18.20 -3.24 -1.51
N GLU A 201 17.01 -3.77 -1.26
CA GLU A 201 16.69 -5.16 -1.60
C GLU A 201 16.82 -5.44 -3.10
N ILE A 202 16.46 -4.49 -3.97
CA ILE A 202 16.62 -4.68 -5.43
C ILE A 202 18.09 -4.84 -5.79
N HIS A 203 18.99 -4.11 -5.12
CA HIS A 203 20.43 -4.27 -5.31
C HIS A 203 20.93 -5.63 -4.83
N ALA A 204 20.42 -6.13 -3.69
CA ALA A 204 20.73 -7.47 -3.20
C ALA A 204 20.28 -8.55 -4.19
N LEU A 205 19.07 -8.43 -4.74
CA LEU A 205 18.54 -9.37 -5.74
C LEU A 205 19.34 -9.34 -7.05
N LEU A 206 19.78 -8.17 -7.51
CA LEU A 206 20.66 -8.06 -8.69
C LEU A 206 22.00 -8.76 -8.47
N SER A 207 22.55 -8.71 -7.24
CA SER A 207 23.81 -9.38 -6.90
C SER A 207 23.76 -10.91 -7.02
N LEU A 208 22.56 -11.49 -7.18
CA LEU A 208 22.36 -12.91 -7.39
C LEU A 208 22.74 -13.38 -8.81
N GLU A 209 23.15 -12.49 -9.72
CA GLU A 209 23.51 -12.80 -11.12
C GLU A 209 24.58 -13.90 -11.27
N LYS A 210 25.40 -14.11 -10.24
CA LYS A 210 26.44 -15.14 -10.22
C LYS A 210 25.96 -16.54 -9.80
N TYR A 211 24.70 -16.70 -9.39
CA TYR A 211 24.15 -17.97 -8.90
C TYR A 211 23.22 -18.64 -9.93
N ASN A 212 22.64 -19.79 -9.58
CA ASN A 212 21.87 -20.59 -10.52
C ASN A 212 20.56 -19.90 -10.95
N SER A 213 20.55 -19.33 -12.15
CA SER A 213 19.39 -18.69 -12.80
C SER A 213 18.08 -19.49 -12.69
N THR A 214 18.10 -20.77 -13.10
CA THR A 214 16.90 -21.62 -13.13
C THR A 214 16.35 -21.86 -11.72
N ALA A 215 17.23 -22.04 -10.74
CA ALA A 215 16.82 -22.21 -9.35
C ALA A 215 16.19 -20.93 -8.79
N LEU A 216 16.71 -19.75 -9.15
CA LEU A 216 16.13 -18.46 -8.77
C LEU A 216 14.74 -18.26 -9.35
N CYS A 217 14.56 -18.50 -10.66
CA CYS A 217 13.24 -18.44 -11.30
C CYS A 217 12.24 -19.40 -10.64
N LYS A 218 12.69 -20.61 -10.30
CA LYS A 218 11.87 -21.58 -9.58
C LYS A 218 11.50 -21.10 -8.16
N ALA A 219 12.43 -20.52 -7.42
CA ALA A 219 12.15 -19.99 -6.09
C ALA A 219 11.12 -18.85 -6.13
N TRP A 220 11.19 -18.00 -7.14
CA TRP A 220 10.19 -16.95 -7.37
C TRP A 220 8.81 -17.52 -7.67
N GLU A 221 8.71 -18.46 -8.61
CA GLU A 221 7.44 -19.11 -8.94
C GLU A 221 6.84 -19.85 -7.74
N ASP A 222 7.66 -20.62 -7.00
CA ASP A 222 7.21 -21.30 -5.79
C ASP A 222 6.65 -20.30 -4.76
N THR A 223 7.26 -19.11 -4.65
CA THR A 223 6.83 -18.03 -3.75
C THR A 223 5.50 -17.43 -4.21
N HIS A 224 5.35 -17.17 -5.51
CA HIS A 224 4.09 -16.71 -6.08
C HIS A 224 2.94 -17.69 -5.80
N GLN A 225 3.18 -18.99 -5.99
CA GLN A 225 2.19 -20.03 -5.70
C GLN A 225 1.87 -20.14 -4.21
N TYR A 226 2.86 -19.96 -3.33
CA TYR A 226 2.65 -19.93 -1.89
C TYR A 226 1.73 -18.77 -1.50
N VAL A 227 2.02 -17.57 -2.01
CA VAL A 227 1.24 -16.35 -1.77
C VAL A 227 -0.21 -16.52 -2.22
N LEU A 228 -0.46 -16.98 -3.46
CA LEU A 228 -1.82 -17.17 -3.98
C LEU A 228 -2.66 -18.15 -3.15
N LYS A 229 -2.01 -19.12 -2.49
CA LYS A 229 -2.68 -20.15 -1.68
C LYS A 229 -2.92 -19.71 -0.24
N THR A 230 -2.06 -18.86 0.31
CA THR A 230 -2.03 -18.58 1.76
C THR A 230 -2.54 -17.18 2.12
N CYS A 231 -2.40 -16.20 1.23
CA CYS A 231 -2.82 -14.81 1.48
C CYS A 231 -4.31 -14.57 1.18
N ASP A 232 -4.91 -13.55 1.80
CA ASP A 232 -6.30 -13.15 1.49
C ASP A 232 -6.36 -12.45 0.13
N ASN A 233 -6.66 -13.23 -0.91
CA ASN A 233 -6.84 -12.73 -2.27
C ASN A 233 -7.94 -11.64 -2.42
N LYS A 234 -8.80 -11.44 -1.40
CA LYS A 234 -9.79 -10.33 -1.36
C LYS A 234 -9.17 -9.00 -0.91
N VAL A 235 -7.92 -9.01 -0.46
CA VAL A 235 -7.14 -7.82 -0.07
C VAL A 235 -6.00 -7.64 -1.06
N GLN A 236 -5.13 -8.65 -1.17
CA GLN A 236 -3.91 -8.59 -1.95
C GLN A 236 -4.16 -8.24 -3.42
N LEU A 237 -5.04 -8.98 -4.10
CA LEU A 237 -5.25 -8.79 -5.54
C LEU A 237 -5.90 -7.43 -5.87
N PRO A 238 -6.97 -6.98 -5.17
CA PRO A 238 -7.49 -5.62 -5.34
C PRO A 238 -6.45 -4.54 -5.08
N MET A 239 -5.65 -4.67 -4.02
CA MET A 239 -4.62 -3.68 -3.70
C MET A 239 -3.56 -3.63 -4.79
N LEU A 240 -3.00 -4.78 -5.16
CA LEU A 240 -1.98 -4.93 -6.19
C LEU A 240 -2.42 -4.32 -7.53
N LEU A 241 -3.59 -4.72 -8.02
CA LEU A 241 -4.10 -4.23 -9.31
C LEU A 241 -4.51 -2.76 -9.24
N GLY A 242 -5.06 -2.30 -8.13
CA GLY A 242 -5.39 -0.88 -7.93
C GLY A 242 -4.18 0.02 -7.69
N SER A 243 -2.96 -0.53 -7.55
CA SER A 243 -1.72 0.24 -7.43
C SER A 243 -0.75 0.04 -8.59
N MET A 244 -1.03 -0.89 -9.50
CA MET A 244 -0.20 -1.17 -10.65
C MET A 244 -0.48 -0.15 -11.77
N ASP A 245 0.37 0.85 -11.93
CA ASP A 245 0.27 1.79 -13.05
C ASP A 245 0.87 1.18 -14.32
N ARG A 246 0.03 0.97 -15.34
CA ARG A 246 0.46 0.46 -16.66
C ARG A 246 1.08 1.51 -17.57
N THR A 247 1.09 2.78 -17.14
CA THR A 247 1.77 3.87 -17.85
C THR A 247 3.19 4.10 -17.33
N TYR A 248 3.49 3.60 -16.13
CA TYR A 248 4.82 3.69 -15.53
C TYR A 248 5.79 2.69 -16.14
N GLY A 249 7.01 3.15 -16.45
CA GLY A 249 8.05 2.30 -17.04
C GLY A 249 7.88 2.05 -18.54
N LEU A 250 6.95 2.74 -19.21
CA LEU A 250 6.94 2.81 -20.67
C LEU A 250 8.21 3.49 -21.17
N THR A 251 9.01 2.77 -21.95
CA THR A 251 10.21 3.27 -22.61
C THR A 251 10.12 3.02 -24.11
N PRO A 252 10.92 3.70 -24.95
CA PRO A 252 10.98 3.39 -26.37
C PRO A 252 11.26 1.89 -26.65
N SER A 253 12.02 1.25 -25.75
CA SER A 253 12.32 -0.19 -25.79
C SER A 253 11.21 -1.10 -25.29
N SER A 254 10.16 -0.57 -24.66
CA SER A 254 9.06 -1.37 -24.09
C SER A 254 7.95 -1.67 -25.10
N ASN A 255 8.08 -1.22 -26.35
CA ASN A 255 7.10 -1.43 -27.44
C ASN A 255 5.65 -1.08 -27.06
N GLY A 256 5.47 -0.08 -26.18
CA GLY A 256 4.15 0.36 -25.73
C GLY A 256 3.50 -0.54 -24.66
N VAL A 257 4.22 -1.53 -24.12
CA VAL A 257 3.77 -2.36 -23.00
C VAL A 257 4.66 -2.07 -21.80
N ALA A 258 4.09 -1.66 -20.68
CA ALA A 258 4.85 -1.49 -19.46
C ALA A 258 5.24 -2.86 -18.87
N PRO A 259 6.40 -2.96 -18.20
CA PRO A 259 6.72 -4.14 -17.41
C PRO A 259 5.67 -4.29 -16.31
N THR A 260 4.95 -5.40 -16.31
CA THR A 260 3.93 -5.72 -15.31
C THR A 260 4.27 -7.02 -14.60
N LEU A 261 3.75 -7.18 -13.39
CA LEU A 261 3.68 -8.51 -12.77
C LEU A 261 2.86 -9.43 -13.68
N GLU A 262 3.29 -10.67 -13.84
CA GLU A 262 2.60 -11.64 -14.69
C GLU A 262 1.24 -12.01 -14.08
N ILE A 263 0.19 -11.32 -14.53
CA ILE A 263 -1.18 -11.54 -14.07
C ILE A 263 -2.02 -11.98 -15.24
N SER A 264 -2.60 -13.18 -15.12
CA SER A 264 -3.50 -13.72 -16.14
C SER A 264 -4.68 -12.78 -16.40
N TRP A 265 -5.03 -12.57 -17.68
CA TRP A 265 -6.04 -11.57 -18.09
C TRP A 265 -7.40 -11.72 -17.38
N TYR A 266 -7.83 -12.95 -17.07
CA TYR A 266 -9.11 -13.21 -16.41
C TYR A 266 -9.10 -12.81 -14.93
N MET A 267 -7.92 -12.73 -14.29
CA MET A 267 -7.80 -12.29 -12.89
C MET A 267 -8.25 -10.85 -12.72
N TYR A 268 -8.01 -9.98 -13.70
CA TYR A 268 -8.52 -8.62 -13.70
C TYR A 268 -10.05 -8.60 -13.51
N TYR A 269 -10.77 -9.38 -14.31
CA TYR A 269 -12.23 -9.50 -14.19
C TYR A 269 -12.68 -10.08 -12.83
N LEU A 270 -11.99 -11.12 -12.34
CA LEU A 270 -12.29 -11.69 -11.02
C LEU A 270 -12.07 -10.67 -9.90
N VAL A 271 -11.03 -9.84 -10.01
CA VAL A 271 -10.73 -8.82 -9.01
C VAL A 271 -11.81 -7.73 -9.01
N GLU A 272 -12.13 -7.15 -10.15
CA GLU A 272 -13.12 -6.07 -10.24
C GLU A 272 -14.50 -6.52 -9.79
N TYR A 273 -14.95 -7.68 -10.28
CA TYR A 273 -16.32 -8.10 -10.09
C TYR A 273 -16.53 -8.99 -8.88
N TRP A 274 -15.50 -9.59 -8.28
CA TRP A 274 -15.65 -10.50 -7.14
C TRP A 274 -14.75 -10.16 -5.95
N PHE A 275 -13.42 -10.20 -6.09
CA PHE A 275 -12.52 -10.02 -4.94
C PHE A 275 -12.63 -8.62 -4.31
N SER A 276 -12.88 -7.60 -5.12
CA SER A 276 -13.02 -6.21 -4.67
C SER A 276 -14.29 -5.93 -3.85
N ARG A 277 -15.25 -6.87 -3.76
CA ARG A 277 -16.55 -6.61 -3.11
C ARG A 277 -16.43 -6.31 -1.61
N LYS A 278 -15.57 -7.03 -0.89
CA LYS A 278 -15.49 -7.00 0.58
C LYS A 278 -15.13 -5.61 1.12
N TYR A 279 -14.19 -4.93 0.47
CA TYR A 279 -13.68 -3.61 0.88
C TYR A 279 -13.84 -2.56 -0.22
N LYS A 280 -14.90 -2.67 -1.04
CA LYS A 280 -15.16 -1.78 -2.19
C LYS A 280 -15.06 -0.29 -1.85
N ALA A 281 -15.50 0.09 -0.65
CA ALA A 281 -15.43 1.48 -0.19
C ALA A 281 -14.00 1.99 0.02
N SER A 282 -13.05 1.13 0.38
CA SER A 282 -11.64 1.45 0.56
C SER A 282 -10.90 1.54 -0.79
N TRP A 283 -11.26 0.69 -1.75
CA TRP A 283 -10.60 0.60 -3.06
C TRP A 283 -10.76 1.82 -3.95
N LYS A 284 -11.68 2.73 -3.62
CA LYS A 284 -11.78 4.00 -4.36
C LYS A 284 -10.55 4.89 -4.15
N PHE A 285 -9.86 4.79 -3.02
CA PHE A 285 -8.68 5.58 -2.71
C PHE A 285 -7.38 4.97 -3.26
N LEU A 286 -7.46 3.84 -3.96
CA LEU A 286 -6.30 3.30 -4.66
C LEU A 286 -5.93 4.20 -5.84
N PRO A 287 -4.62 4.38 -6.13
CA PRO A 287 -4.15 5.37 -7.10
C PRO A 287 -4.44 5.00 -8.56
N CYS A 288 -4.73 3.73 -8.84
CA CYS A 288 -5.15 3.24 -10.15
C CYS A 288 -6.51 2.53 -10.03
N ASN A 289 -7.19 2.37 -11.16
CA ASN A 289 -8.23 1.35 -11.26
C ASN A 289 -7.62 -0.03 -11.43
N THR A 290 -8.45 -1.06 -11.32
CA THR A 290 -8.03 -2.46 -11.44
C THR A 290 -7.29 -2.74 -12.77
N TRP A 291 -7.53 -1.93 -13.82
CA TRP A 291 -6.92 -2.10 -15.15
C TRP A 291 -5.58 -1.37 -15.28
N GLY A 292 -5.07 -0.84 -14.17
CA GLY A 292 -3.84 -0.08 -14.10
C GLY A 292 -3.91 1.28 -14.75
N MET A 293 -5.12 1.82 -14.91
CA MET A 293 -5.29 3.20 -15.34
C MET A 293 -5.22 4.14 -14.14
N PRO A 294 -4.40 5.18 -14.22
CA PRO A 294 -4.25 6.20 -13.19
C PRO A 294 -5.54 6.89 -12.78
N ARG A 295 -5.65 7.28 -11.51
CA ARG A 295 -6.76 8.08 -10.99
C ARG A 295 -6.25 9.41 -10.42
N ASP A 296 -6.94 10.48 -10.76
CA ASP A 296 -6.65 11.82 -10.22
C ASP A 296 -7.08 11.91 -8.75
N LEU A 297 -6.12 11.98 -7.83
CA LEU A 297 -6.37 11.87 -6.38
C LEU A 297 -7.24 13.02 -5.84
N PRO A 298 -7.00 14.31 -6.15
CA PRO A 298 -7.88 15.42 -5.77
C PRO A 298 -9.31 15.31 -6.30
N ALA A 299 -9.51 14.91 -7.56
CA ALA A 299 -10.84 14.82 -8.16
C ALA A 299 -11.70 13.71 -7.54
N MET A 300 -11.08 12.69 -6.94
CA MET A 300 -11.81 11.64 -6.21
C MET A 300 -12.48 12.18 -4.94
N ALA A 301 -11.87 13.14 -4.25
CA ALA A 301 -12.48 13.79 -3.09
C ALA A 301 -13.60 14.77 -3.49
N MET A 302 -13.44 15.51 -4.59
CA MET A 302 -14.41 16.53 -5.02
C MET A 302 -15.68 15.96 -5.69
N LYS A 303 -15.56 14.90 -6.52
CA LYS A 303 -16.72 14.32 -7.24
C LYS A 303 -17.78 13.71 -6.32
N GLU A 304 -17.44 13.38 -5.08
CA GLU A 304 -18.40 12.87 -4.09
C GLU A 304 -19.10 13.98 -3.32
N GLU A 305 -18.44 15.14 -3.06
CA GLU A 305 -19.12 16.33 -2.51
C GLU A 305 -20.24 16.80 -3.43
N GLU A 306 -20.03 16.77 -4.75
CA GLU A 306 -21.07 17.11 -5.75
C GLU A 306 -22.21 16.09 -5.77
N LYS A 307 -21.94 14.79 -5.68
CA LYS A 307 -22.98 13.75 -5.64
C LYS A 307 -23.79 13.79 -4.34
N GLU A 308 -23.14 13.95 -3.19
CA GLU A 308 -23.81 14.03 -1.90
C GLU A 308 -24.57 15.36 -1.74
N GLY A 309 -24.05 16.46 -2.30
CA GLY A 309 -24.73 17.74 -2.41
C GLY A 309 -25.95 17.69 -3.33
N SER A 310 -25.85 16.96 -4.45
CA SER A 310 -26.95 16.72 -5.39
C SER A 310 -28.06 15.85 -4.79
N GLU A 311 -27.72 14.75 -4.10
CA GLU A 311 -28.71 13.91 -3.40
C GLU A 311 -29.40 14.64 -2.25
N LYS A 312 -28.65 15.39 -1.43
CA LYS A 312 -29.23 16.24 -0.36
C LYS A 312 -30.09 17.37 -0.95
N GLY A 313 -29.69 17.95 -2.07
CA GLY A 313 -30.46 18.95 -2.81
C GLY A 313 -31.75 18.40 -3.40
N SER A 314 -31.72 17.18 -3.91
CA SER A 314 -32.89 16.46 -4.43
C SER A 314 -33.86 16.08 -3.31
N LEU A 315 -33.38 15.53 -2.20
CA LEU A 315 -34.20 15.17 -1.03
C LEU A 315 -34.86 16.41 -0.38
N ARG A 316 -34.14 17.53 -0.26
CA ARG A 316 -34.73 18.80 0.20
C ARG A 316 -35.81 19.29 -0.75
N ARG A 317 -35.59 19.20 -2.06
CA ARG A 317 -36.60 19.60 -3.08
C ARG A 317 -37.85 18.73 -2.99
N PHE A 318 -37.69 17.41 -2.82
CA PHE A 318 -38.80 16.47 -2.60
C PHE A 318 -39.59 16.76 -1.32
N MET A 319 -38.92 17.06 -0.20
CA MET A 319 -39.61 17.41 1.06
C MET A 319 -40.36 18.74 0.97
N VAL A 320 -39.82 19.73 0.26
CA VAL A 320 -40.49 21.03 0.06
C VAL A 320 -41.73 20.89 -0.82
N VAL A 321 -41.67 20.08 -1.89
CA VAL A 321 -42.84 19.79 -2.74
C VAL A 321 -43.94 19.10 -1.94
N ARG A 322 -43.60 18.07 -1.15
CA ARG A 322 -44.56 17.33 -0.33
C ARG A 322 -45.26 18.19 0.73
N LYS A 323 -44.57 19.19 1.29
CA LYS A 323 -45.14 20.15 2.25
C LYS A 323 -46.05 21.18 1.59
N LYS A 324 -45.84 21.46 0.29
CA LYS A 324 -46.70 22.34 -0.51
C LYS A 324 -47.99 21.61 -0.93
N ASP A 325 -47.89 20.33 -1.26
CA ASP A 325 -49.06 19.50 -1.62
C ASP A 325 -49.96 19.20 -0.41
N SER A 326 -49.40 19.13 0.81
CA SER A 326 -50.20 18.97 2.04
C SER A 326 -50.90 20.26 2.51
N LEU A 327 -50.58 21.42 1.92
CA LEU A 327 -51.23 22.71 2.24
C LEU A 327 -52.32 23.09 1.21
N VAL A 328 -52.53 22.28 0.17
CA VAL A 328 -53.53 22.51 -0.87
C VAL A 328 -54.76 21.59 -0.72
N SER A 329 -54.75 20.68 0.27
CA SER A 329 -55.89 19.80 0.58
C SER A 329 -56.78 20.27 1.74
N GLU A 330 -56.59 21.49 2.25
CA GLU A 330 -57.45 22.13 3.25
C GLU A 330 -57.94 23.49 2.74
N VAL A 331 -58.82 23.50 1.74
CA VAL A 331 -59.75 24.61 1.45
C VAL A 331 -61.09 24.03 1.00
#